data_AF-A0A166TSV5-F1
#
_entry.id   AF-A0A166TSV5-F1
#
_cell.length_a   1.000
_cell.length_b   1.000
_cell.length_c   1.000
_cell.angle_alpha   90.00
_cell.angle_beta   90.00
_cell.angle_gamma   90.00
#
_symmetry.space_group_name_H-M   'P 1'
#
loop_
_entity.id
_entity.type
_entity.pdbx_description
1 polymer ?
#
loop_
_entity_poly.entity_id
_entity_poly.type
_entity_poly.pdbx_seq_one_letter_code
_entity_poly.pdbx_strand_id
1 'polypeptide(L)'
;MFDGETNFRYDGRPIADILSDQAPTPPDFGSHNDFTVYVMGPYTAFSAAYAYDDADDLRTPFQADPLFDPERHVTADGRGDMELALRDFCAELRQRHDCRAFIATDIDIPTHEQAAETGKAGMDPLAQSIAFAAHSDAVLFLFTQGGLTTGVGTETGGILGEFHLRRGNPATTHKPGQRVGLYLDESFASATVDELPYGYDVQYDSFRTKRDLHDKVRNWLDSIDRETRDTELPVFITDDTYAPEEER
;
A
#
# COMPACT_ATOMS: atom_id res chain seq x y z
N MET A 1 15.40 -10.13 -10.14
CA MET A 1 15.44 -9.42 -11.43
C MET A 1 14.37 -10.10 -12.27
N PHE A 2 13.20 -9.48 -12.33
CA PHE A 2 12.06 -10.00 -13.08
C PHE A 2 12.35 -9.84 -14.58
N ASP A 3 11.87 -10.79 -15.36
CA ASP A 3 12.22 -11.02 -16.76
C ASP A 3 11.17 -10.47 -17.72
N GLY A 4 10.55 -9.32 -17.44
CA GLY A 4 9.64 -8.63 -18.38
C GLY A 4 8.37 -9.41 -18.80
N GLU A 5 8.25 -10.69 -18.44
CA GLU A 5 7.13 -11.59 -18.77
C GLU A 5 6.12 -11.71 -17.61
N THR A 6 6.05 -10.73 -16.71
CA THR A 6 4.99 -10.68 -15.69
C THR A 6 3.66 -10.34 -16.35
N ASN A 7 3.06 -11.35 -16.95
CA ASN A 7 1.63 -11.43 -17.11
C ASN A 7 1.03 -11.49 -15.69
N PHE A 8 0.91 -10.34 -15.02
CA PHE A 8 0.28 -10.17 -13.72
C PHE A 8 -1.11 -10.81 -13.73
N ARG A 9 -1.13 -12.10 -13.37
CA ARG A 9 -2.29 -12.97 -13.52
C ARG A 9 -2.36 -13.89 -12.32
N TYR A 10 -3.58 -14.17 -11.90
CA TYR A 10 -3.89 -15.17 -10.90
C TYR A 10 -4.89 -16.17 -11.50
N ASP A 11 -4.54 -17.46 -11.45
CA ASP A 11 -5.34 -18.55 -12.04
C ASP A 11 -5.79 -18.26 -13.50
N GLY A 12 -4.85 -17.76 -14.30
CA GLY A 12 -5.09 -17.40 -15.69
C GLY A 12 -5.91 -16.14 -15.92
N ARG A 13 -6.39 -15.43 -14.88
CA ARG A 13 -7.09 -14.15 -14.99
C ARG A 13 -6.15 -12.96 -14.79
N PRO A 14 -6.24 -11.86 -15.57
CA PRO A 14 -5.50 -10.62 -15.30
C PRO A 14 -5.81 -10.06 -13.91
N ILE A 15 -4.78 -9.59 -13.22
CA ILE A 15 -4.94 -8.93 -11.91
C ILE A 15 -5.77 -7.66 -12.04
N ALA A 16 -5.62 -6.90 -13.14
CA ALA A 16 -6.46 -5.72 -13.42
C ALA A 16 -7.96 -6.04 -13.40
N ASP A 17 -8.38 -7.16 -14.02
CA ASP A 17 -9.78 -7.60 -14.03
C ASP A 17 -10.24 -8.00 -12.62
N ILE A 18 -9.37 -8.68 -11.86
CA ILE A 18 -9.67 -9.07 -10.47
C ILE A 18 -9.86 -7.83 -9.59
N LEU A 19 -9.03 -6.80 -9.73
CA LEU A 19 -9.17 -5.55 -8.97
C LEU A 19 -10.45 -4.79 -9.37
N SER A 20 -10.78 -4.74 -10.65
CA SER A 20 -12.03 -4.13 -11.14
C SER A 20 -13.27 -4.82 -10.57
N ASP A 21 -13.23 -6.14 -10.41
CA ASP A 21 -14.33 -6.91 -9.82
C ASP A 21 -14.39 -6.81 -8.29
N GLN A 22 -13.24 -6.89 -7.61
CA GLN A 22 -13.20 -7.17 -6.16
C GLN A 22 -12.84 -5.97 -5.29
N ALA A 23 -12.11 -4.97 -5.80
CA ALA A 23 -11.74 -3.81 -4.98
C ALA A 23 -13.01 -3.10 -4.48
N PRO A 24 -13.14 -2.80 -3.17
CA PRO A 24 -14.36 -2.19 -2.65
C PRO A 24 -14.72 -0.86 -3.33
N THR A 25 -15.99 -0.69 -3.68
CA THR A 25 -16.48 0.52 -4.34
C THR A 25 -16.82 1.63 -3.35
N PRO A 26 -16.66 2.92 -3.71
CA PRO A 26 -17.22 4.02 -2.94
C PRO A 26 -18.76 3.99 -2.89
N PRO A 27 -19.40 4.63 -1.89
CA PRO A 27 -20.85 4.60 -1.71
C PRO A 27 -21.66 5.15 -2.88
N ASP A 28 -21.15 6.21 -3.52
CA ASP A 28 -21.80 6.92 -4.63
C ASP A 28 -21.14 6.57 -5.97
N PHE A 29 -20.95 5.27 -6.23
CA PHE A 29 -20.22 4.76 -7.39
C PHE A 29 -20.82 5.24 -8.73
N GLY A 30 -20.18 6.21 -9.36
CA GLY A 30 -20.45 6.62 -10.74
C GLY A 30 -19.61 5.85 -11.76
N SER A 31 -19.96 5.93 -13.04
CA SER A 31 -19.22 5.30 -14.15
C SER A 31 -17.80 5.87 -14.40
N HIS A 32 -17.33 6.76 -13.52
CA HIS A 32 -16.03 7.42 -13.58
C HIS A 32 -15.17 7.13 -12.32
N ASN A 33 -15.65 6.30 -11.38
CA ASN A 33 -15.01 6.08 -10.08
C ASN A 33 -14.12 4.83 -10.07
N ASP A 34 -13.35 4.64 -11.14
CA ASP A 34 -12.45 3.50 -11.29
C ASP A 34 -11.04 3.77 -10.74
N PHE A 35 -10.79 4.95 -10.15
CA PHE A 35 -9.48 5.29 -9.58
C PHE A 35 -9.16 4.39 -8.38
N THR A 36 -8.22 3.48 -8.56
CA THR A 36 -7.82 2.46 -7.57
C THR A 36 -6.65 2.92 -6.72
N VAL A 37 -6.78 2.76 -5.40
CA VAL A 37 -5.72 3.12 -4.44
C VAL A 37 -5.36 1.88 -3.63
N TYR A 38 -4.19 1.32 -3.90
CA TYR A 38 -3.67 0.23 -3.09
C TYR A 38 -3.00 0.80 -1.84
N VAL A 39 -3.56 0.49 -0.67
CA VAL A 39 -3.07 0.96 0.63
C VAL A 39 -2.32 -0.17 1.30
N MET A 40 -1.09 0.12 1.69
CA MET A 40 -0.20 -0.80 2.40
C MET A 40 0.21 -0.20 3.74
N GLY A 41 0.08 -0.98 4.79
CA GLY A 41 0.45 -0.58 6.15
C GLY A 41 0.64 -1.82 7.03
N PRO A 42 0.95 -1.64 8.31
CA PRO A 42 1.07 -2.77 9.23
C PRO A 42 -0.28 -3.46 9.43
N TYR A 43 -0.34 -4.79 9.42
CA TYR A 43 -1.59 -5.54 9.69
C TYR A 43 -1.71 -6.00 11.15
N THR A 44 -0.60 -5.96 11.89
CA THR A 44 -0.56 -6.33 13.31
C THR A 44 -0.24 -5.12 14.16
N ALA A 45 -1.02 -4.88 15.22
CA ALA A 45 -0.72 -3.82 16.17
C ALA A 45 0.51 -4.19 17.03
N PHE A 46 1.32 -3.20 17.34
CA PHE A 46 2.35 -3.35 18.37
C PHE A 46 1.69 -3.41 19.75
N SER A 47 2.09 -4.40 20.56
CA SER A 47 1.64 -4.56 21.95
C SER A 47 2.84 -4.70 22.88
N ALA A 48 2.82 -3.95 23.99
CA ALA A 48 3.81 -4.08 25.05
C ALA A 48 3.85 -5.50 25.65
N ALA A 49 2.73 -6.24 25.59
CA ALA A 49 2.65 -7.61 26.08
C ALA A 49 3.54 -8.61 25.32
N TYR A 50 4.06 -8.24 24.15
CA TYR A 50 5.06 -9.06 23.46
C TYR A 50 6.45 -9.02 24.13
N ALA A 51 6.73 -7.96 24.88
CA ALA A 51 8.06 -7.70 25.43
C ALA A 51 8.09 -7.74 26.97
N TYR A 52 6.95 -7.53 27.62
CA TYR A 52 6.86 -7.34 29.06
C TYR A 52 5.76 -8.22 29.67
N ASP A 53 6.13 -9.01 30.68
CA ASP A 53 5.21 -9.90 31.40
C ASP A 53 4.19 -9.14 32.27
N ASP A 54 4.48 -7.88 32.62
CA ASP A 54 3.64 -6.99 33.43
C ASP A 54 2.84 -5.99 32.58
N ALA A 55 2.74 -6.20 31.26
CA ALA A 55 1.97 -5.33 30.38
C ALA A 55 0.47 -5.24 30.73
N ASP A 56 -0.07 -6.24 31.44
CA ASP A 56 -1.45 -6.25 31.93
C ASP A 56 -1.72 -5.16 32.99
N ASP A 57 -0.68 -4.61 33.63
CA ASP A 57 -0.81 -3.49 34.58
C ASP A 57 -0.99 -2.14 33.87
N LEU A 58 -0.79 -2.09 32.55
CA LEU A 58 -1.01 -0.89 31.75
C LEU A 58 -2.50 -0.64 31.50
N ARG A 59 -2.90 0.63 31.42
CA ARG A 59 -4.28 1.00 31.01
C ARG A 59 -4.63 0.43 29.63
N THR A 60 -3.64 0.35 28.76
CA THR A 60 -3.70 -0.34 27.47
C THR A 60 -2.29 -0.79 27.12
N PRO A 61 -2.08 -2.01 26.60
CA PRO A 61 -0.78 -2.45 26.13
C PRO A 61 -0.43 -1.89 24.74
N PHE A 62 -1.38 -1.23 24.07
CA PHE A 62 -1.20 -0.68 22.72
C PHE A 62 -0.68 0.75 22.77
N GLN A 63 0.20 1.05 21.82
CA GLN A 63 0.70 2.41 21.65
C GLN A 63 -0.40 3.33 21.09
N ALA A 64 -0.41 4.60 21.54
CA ALA A 64 -1.26 5.62 20.96
C ALA A 64 -0.85 5.88 19.50
N ASP A 65 -1.82 5.84 18.60
CA ASP A 65 -1.58 5.89 17.16
C ASP A 65 -2.76 6.59 16.46
N PRO A 66 -2.53 7.41 15.42
CA PRO A 66 -3.61 8.13 14.74
C PRO A 66 -4.63 7.24 14.02
N LEU A 67 -4.22 6.04 13.60
CA LEU A 67 -5.05 5.07 12.88
C LEU A 67 -5.66 4.04 13.82
N PHE A 68 -4.98 3.70 14.93
CA PHE A 68 -5.43 2.68 15.86
C PHE A 68 -6.24 3.23 17.03
N ASP A 69 -7.49 2.78 17.16
CA ASP A 69 -8.37 3.02 18.30
C ASP A 69 -8.58 1.70 19.06
N PRO A 70 -8.03 1.54 20.28
CA PRO A 70 -8.17 0.29 21.04
C PRO A 70 -9.61 -0.12 21.34
N GLU A 71 -10.57 0.82 21.37
CA GLU A 71 -11.98 0.49 21.61
C GLU A 71 -12.64 -0.16 20.38
N ARG A 72 -12.06 0.04 19.19
CA ARG A 72 -12.59 -0.44 17.92
C ARG A 72 -11.75 -1.53 17.27
N HIS A 73 -10.44 -1.51 17.49
CA HIS A 73 -9.46 -2.30 16.77
C HIS A 73 -8.79 -3.37 17.65
N VAL A 74 -9.38 -3.67 18.81
CA VAL A 74 -8.99 -4.81 19.63
C VAL A 74 -10.05 -5.89 19.48
N THR A 75 -9.62 -7.08 19.08
CA THR A 75 -10.49 -8.25 18.91
C THR A 75 -10.96 -8.79 20.27
N ALA A 76 -11.97 -9.66 20.27
CA ALA A 76 -12.53 -10.22 21.50
C ALA A 76 -11.53 -11.04 22.34
N ASP A 77 -10.46 -11.55 21.71
CA ASP A 77 -9.35 -12.25 22.37
C ASP A 77 -8.22 -11.29 22.83
N GLY A 78 -8.43 -9.98 22.76
CA GLY A 78 -7.51 -8.96 23.29
C GLY A 78 -6.34 -8.61 22.36
N ARG A 79 -6.32 -9.11 21.12
CA ARG A 79 -5.27 -8.79 20.14
C ARG A 79 -5.59 -7.50 19.39
N GLY A 80 -4.56 -6.69 19.15
CA GLY A 80 -4.72 -5.48 18.35
C GLY A 80 -4.65 -5.79 16.85
N ASP A 81 -5.66 -5.35 16.13
CA ASP A 81 -5.89 -5.61 14.71
C ASP A 81 -5.67 -4.31 13.91
N MET A 82 -4.47 -4.15 13.37
CA MET A 82 -4.18 -3.00 12.49
C MET A 82 -4.75 -3.20 11.08
N GLU A 83 -5.05 -4.44 10.67
CA GLU A 83 -5.75 -4.69 9.42
C GLU A 83 -7.14 -4.06 9.46
N LEU A 84 -7.87 -4.21 10.57
CA LEU A 84 -9.16 -3.55 10.78
C LEU A 84 -9.04 -2.01 10.76
N ALA A 85 -7.99 -1.46 11.39
CA ALA A 85 -7.72 -0.02 11.35
C ALA A 85 -7.47 0.49 9.91
N LEU A 86 -6.75 -0.27 9.10
CA LEU A 86 -6.51 0.04 7.68
C LEU A 86 -7.77 -0.11 6.84
N ARG A 87 -8.61 -1.12 7.09
CA ARG A 87 -9.92 -1.28 6.43
C ARG A 87 -10.82 -0.07 6.71
N ASP A 88 -10.83 0.41 7.95
CA ASP A 88 -11.57 1.61 8.35
C ASP A 88 -11.01 2.86 7.66
N PHE A 89 -9.69 3.01 7.59
CA PHE A 89 -9.05 4.11 6.85
C PHE A 89 -9.40 4.06 5.36
N CYS A 90 -9.34 2.90 4.72
CA CYS A 90 -9.75 2.73 3.32
C CYS A 90 -11.23 3.04 3.12
N ALA A 91 -12.11 2.64 4.04
CA ALA A 91 -13.53 3.00 3.99
C ALA A 91 -13.74 4.51 4.03
N GLU A 92 -12.98 5.22 4.85
CA GLU A 92 -13.01 6.68 4.89
C GLU A 92 -12.45 7.31 3.61
N LEU A 93 -11.38 6.76 3.01
CA LEU A 93 -10.86 7.23 1.73
C LEU A 93 -11.92 7.10 0.63
N ARG A 94 -12.58 5.94 0.54
CA ARG A 94 -13.67 5.68 -0.40
C ARG A 94 -14.80 6.69 -0.24
N GLN A 95 -15.19 6.99 1.00
CA GLN A 95 -16.26 7.95 1.28
C GLN A 95 -15.87 9.40 0.97
N ARG A 96 -14.62 9.79 1.21
CA ARG A 96 -14.18 11.20 1.16
C ARG A 96 -13.58 11.62 -0.18
N HIS A 97 -13.00 10.67 -0.91
CA HIS A 97 -12.20 10.93 -2.11
C HIS A 97 -12.70 10.15 -3.33
N ASP A 98 -13.82 9.44 -3.19
CA ASP A 98 -14.52 8.77 -4.29
C ASP A 98 -13.62 7.83 -5.13
N CYS A 99 -12.70 7.16 -4.46
CA CYS A 99 -11.77 6.21 -5.03
C CYS A 99 -12.08 4.78 -4.57
N ARG A 100 -11.48 3.79 -5.22
CA ARG A 100 -11.51 2.38 -4.82
C ARG A 100 -10.27 2.06 -3.99
N ALA A 101 -10.23 2.56 -2.76
CA ALA A 101 -9.15 2.24 -1.82
C ALA A 101 -9.30 0.82 -1.28
N PHE A 102 -8.22 0.05 -1.22
CA PHE A 102 -8.24 -1.34 -0.73
C PHE A 102 -6.90 -1.75 -0.11
N ILE A 103 -6.95 -2.78 0.75
CA ILE A 103 -5.77 -3.50 1.24
C ILE A 103 -5.70 -4.90 0.61
N ALA A 104 -4.57 -5.60 0.72
CA ALA A 104 -4.36 -6.88 0.03
C ALA A 104 -5.43 -7.93 0.40
N THR A 105 -5.85 -7.97 1.66
CA THR A 105 -6.86 -8.90 2.18
C THR A 105 -8.31 -8.54 1.81
N ASP A 106 -8.54 -7.44 1.09
CA ASP A 106 -9.83 -7.17 0.45
C ASP A 106 -9.98 -7.96 -0.87
N ILE A 107 -8.88 -8.45 -1.44
CA ILE A 107 -8.86 -9.19 -2.71
C ILE A 107 -8.72 -10.69 -2.42
N ASP A 108 -9.60 -11.51 -3.01
CA ASP A 108 -9.71 -12.95 -2.81
C ASP A 108 -8.64 -13.74 -3.59
N ILE A 109 -7.38 -13.38 -3.34
CA ILE A 109 -6.19 -14.12 -3.76
C ILE A 109 -5.48 -14.58 -2.47
N PRO A 110 -5.56 -15.88 -2.14
CA PRO A 110 -4.98 -16.41 -0.92
C PRO A 110 -3.45 -16.47 -1.02
N THR A 111 -2.79 -16.32 0.13
CA THR A 111 -1.38 -16.69 0.27
C THR A 111 -1.20 -18.21 0.15
N HIS A 112 0.04 -18.68 -0.01
CA HIS A 112 0.31 -20.13 0.02
C HIS A 112 -0.18 -20.84 1.29
N GLU A 113 -0.15 -20.16 2.43
CA GLU A 113 -0.66 -20.71 3.70
C GLU A 113 -2.20 -20.83 3.67
N GLN A 114 -2.91 -19.78 3.29
CA GLN A 114 -4.37 -19.78 3.17
C GLN A 114 -4.88 -20.73 2.06
N ALA A 115 -4.10 -20.88 1.00
CA ALA A 115 -4.39 -21.80 -0.10
C ALA A 115 -4.41 -23.26 0.35
N ALA A 116 -3.59 -23.63 1.34
CA ALA A 116 -3.56 -24.98 1.90
C ALA A 116 -4.90 -25.40 2.54
N GLU A 117 -5.68 -24.43 3.03
CA GLU A 117 -6.98 -24.66 3.66
C GLU A 117 -8.14 -24.63 2.66
N THR A 118 -7.98 -23.88 1.56
CA THR A 118 -9.06 -23.57 0.61
C THR A 118 -8.99 -24.38 -0.70
N GLY A 119 -7.85 -25.01 -0.99
CA GLY A 119 -7.62 -25.75 -2.23
C GLY A 119 -7.41 -24.88 -3.48
N LYS A 120 -7.31 -23.56 -3.30
CA LYS A 120 -6.96 -22.58 -4.34
C LYS A 120 -5.45 -22.59 -4.62
N ALA A 121 -5.01 -21.98 -5.72
CA ALA A 121 -3.60 -21.67 -5.91
C ALA A 121 -3.21 -20.52 -4.96
N GLY A 122 -2.10 -20.66 -4.23
CA GLY A 122 -1.59 -19.56 -3.42
C GLY A 122 -0.69 -18.62 -4.22
N MET A 123 -0.60 -17.36 -3.81
CA MET A 123 0.36 -16.38 -4.32
C MET A 123 1.34 -15.97 -3.21
N ASP A 124 2.59 -15.71 -3.59
CA ASP A 124 3.55 -15.09 -2.68
C ASP A 124 3.08 -13.65 -2.33
N PRO A 125 3.09 -13.25 -1.04
CA PRO A 125 2.61 -11.93 -0.63
C PRO A 125 3.32 -10.77 -1.33
N LEU A 126 4.65 -10.85 -1.52
CA LEU A 126 5.37 -9.77 -2.19
C LEU A 126 5.01 -9.71 -3.68
N ALA A 127 4.91 -10.87 -4.35
CA ALA A 127 4.46 -10.92 -5.74
C ALA A 127 3.03 -10.36 -5.91
N GLN A 128 2.14 -10.66 -4.95
CA GLN A 128 0.78 -10.13 -4.90
C GLN A 128 0.80 -8.60 -4.76
N SER A 129 1.57 -8.08 -3.80
CA SER A 129 1.72 -6.65 -3.56
C SER A 129 2.31 -5.90 -4.77
N ILE A 130 3.30 -6.48 -5.46
CA ILE A 130 3.83 -5.95 -6.73
C ILE A 130 2.75 -5.89 -7.81
N ALA A 131 1.98 -6.97 -7.99
CA ALA A 131 0.93 -7.02 -9.01
C ALA A 131 -0.20 -6.02 -8.73
N PHE A 132 -0.60 -5.86 -7.47
CA PHE A 132 -1.58 -4.85 -7.06
C PHE A 132 -1.05 -3.44 -7.27
N ALA A 133 0.20 -3.18 -6.91
CA ALA A 133 0.85 -1.89 -7.12
C ALA A 133 1.00 -1.54 -8.61
N ALA A 134 1.29 -2.53 -9.45
CA ALA A 134 1.40 -2.36 -10.90
C ALA A 134 0.05 -1.93 -11.50
N HIS A 135 -1.06 -2.52 -11.04
CA HIS A 135 -2.39 -2.26 -11.60
C HIS A 135 -3.23 -1.22 -10.86
N SER A 136 -2.71 -0.59 -9.81
CA SER A 136 -3.41 0.48 -9.09
C SER A 136 -3.01 1.86 -9.58
N ASP A 137 -3.95 2.80 -9.67
CA ASP A 137 -3.68 4.19 -10.07
C ASP A 137 -2.75 4.91 -9.09
N ALA A 138 -2.86 4.58 -7.80
CA ALA A 138 -1.99 5.07 -6.74
C ALA A 138 -1.63 3.95 -5.74
N VAL A 139 -0.42 4.06 -5.17
CA VAL A 139 0.10 3.15 -4.13
C VAL A 139 0.47 3.97 -2.91
N LEU A 140 -0.19 3.71 -1.80
CA LEU A 140 -0.06 4.44 -0.55
C LEU A 140 0.59 3.54 0.51
N PHE A 141 1.82 3.86 0.92
CA PHE A 141 2.46 3.23 2.06
C PHE A 141 2.23 4.07 3.32
N LEU A 142 1.77 3.41 4.38
CA LEU A 142 1.54 3.99 5.70
C LEU A 142 2.51 3.37 6.70
N PHE A 143 3.33 4.23 7.30
CA PHE A 143 4.18 3.85 8.42
C PHE A 143 3.69 4.55 9.67
N THR A 144 3.43 3.77 10.71
CA THR A 144 2.90 4.28 11.96
C THR A 144 3.46 3.48 13.12
N GLN A 145 3.64 4.11 14.27
CA GLN A 145 4.33 3.49 15.40
C GLN A 145 3.47 2.42 16.11
N GLY A 146 2.13 2.49 15.97
CA GLY A 146 1.20 1.55 16.57
C GLY A 146 1.13 0.18 15.90
N GLY A 147 1.87 -0.05 14.80
CA GLY A 147 1.87 -1.34 14.09
C GLY A 147 3.27 -1.95 13.91
N LEU A 148 3.32 -3.27 13.72
CA LEU A 148 4.55 -3.97 13.34
C LEU A 148 4.87 -3.71 11.86
N THR A 149 5.92 -2.95 11.60
CA THR A 149 6.21 -2.41 10.25
C THR A 149 7.15 -3.26 9.41
N THR A 150 7.60 -4.42 9.87
CA THR A 150 8.54 -5.28 9.12
C THR A 150 8.00 -5.67 7.76
N GLY A 151 6.72 -6.08 7.68
CA GLY A 151 6.07 -6.45 6.42
C GLY A 151 6.03 -5.29 5.42
N VAL A 152 5.38 -4.18 5.81
CA VAL A 152 5.29 -2.98 4.96
C VAL A 152 6.67 -2.44 4.56
N GLY A 153 7.68 -2.50 5.43
CA GLY A 153 9.05 -2.10 5.10
C GLY A 153 9.69 -2.99 4.02
N THR A 154 9.54 -4.31 4.13
CA THR A 154 10.00 -5.27 3.11
C THR A 154 9.30 -5.04 1.77
N GLU A 155 7.98 -4.87 1.77
CA GLU A 155 7.20 -4.65 0.56
C GLU A 155 7.47 -3.29 -0.08
N THR A 156 7.68 -2.25 0.72
CA THR A 156 8.10 -0.93 0.22
C THR A 156 9.41 -1.05 -0.56
N GLY A 157 10.43 -1.69 0.02
CA GLY A 157 11.70 -1.91 -0.67
C GLY A 157 11.56 -2.75 -1.93
N GLY A 158 10.74 -3.80 -1.88
CA GLY A 158 10.47 -4.68 -3.01
C GLY A 158 9.79 -3.96 -4.17
N ILE A 159 8.70 -3.23 -3.91
CA ILE A 159 7.94 -2.48 -4.91
C ILE A 159 8.77 -1.33 -5.51
N LEU A 160 9.45 -0.54 -4.67
CA LEU A 160 10.27 0.57 -5.16
C LEU A 160 11.44 0.08 -6.02
N GLY A 161 12.04 -1.05 -5.63
CA GLY A 161 13.09 -1.71 -6.41
C GLY A 161 12.56 -2.25 -7.74
N GLU A 162 11.41 -2.93 -7.70
CA GLU A 162 10.78 -3.53 -8.88
C GLU A 162 10.38 -2.51 -9.93
N PHE A 163 9.85 -1.37 -9.51
CA PHE A 163 9.47 -0.30 -10.43
C PHE A 163 10.61 0.63 -10.81
N HIS A 164 11.85 0.30 -10.43
CA HIS A 164 13.05 1.05 -10.76
C HIS A 164 13.05 2.50 -10.27
N LEU A 165 12.33 2.80 -9.18
CA LEU A 165 12.08 4.15 -8.67
C LEU A 165 13.28 4.83 -8.00
N ARG A 166 14.44 4.16 -7.98
CA ARG A 166 15.66 4.70 -7.39
C ARG A 166 16.19 5.87 -8.24
N ARG A 167 16.52 6.98 -7.59
CA ARG A 167 17.15 8.15 -8.24
C ARG A 167 18.39 7.76 -9.01
N GLY A 168 18.47 8.22 -10.25
CA GLY A 168 19.60 7.98 -11.13
C GLY A 168 19.72 6.53 -11.63
N ASN A 169 18.70 5.69 -11.44
CA ASN A 169 18.63 4.40 -12.10
C ASN A 169 18.47 4.63 -13.63
N PRO A 170 19.38 4.08 -14.47
CA PRO A 170 19.26 4.24 -15.92
C PRO A 170 18.19 3.35 -16.56
N ALA A 171 17.60 2.42 -15.79
CA ALA A 171 16.53 1.55 -16.24
C ALA A 171 15.23 2.33 -16.51
N THR A 172 14.39 1.80 -17.40
CA THR A 172 13.02 2.27 -17.59
C THR A 172 12.24 2.13 -16.28
N THR A 173 11.67 3.24 -15.82
CA THR A 173 10.75 3.26 -14.68
C THR A 173 9.44 2.60 -15.09
N HIS A 174 9.08 1.49 -14.43
CA HIS A 174 7.87 0.73 -14.78
C HIS A 174 6.60 1.35 -14.20
N LYS A 175 6.69 2.20 -13.17
CA LYS A 175 5.56 2.96 -12.62
C LYS A 175 6.01 4.37 -12.29
N PRO A 176 5.34 5.43 -12.78
CA PRO A 176 5.71 6.79 -12.43
C PRO A 176 5.68 7.01 -10.92
N GLY A 177 6.75 7.58 -10.38
CA GLY A 177 6.91 7.77 -8.94
C GLY A 177 5.88 8.71 -8.31
N GLN A 178 5.27 9.59 -9.10
CA GLN A 178 4.14 10.43 -8.71
C GLN A 178 2.93 9.62 -8.25
N ARG A 179 2.78 8.38 -8.74
CA ARG A 179 1.72 7.43 -8.35
C ARG A 179 2.05 6.65 -7.08
N VAL A 180 3.19 6.91 -6.43
CA VAL A 180 3.62 6.24 -5.20
C VAL A 180 3.82 7.26 -4.09
N GLY A 181 3.12 7.08 -2.97
CA GLY A 181 3.14 7.99 -1.82
C GLY A 181 3.49 7.25 -0.53
N LEU A 182 4.45 7.78 0.22
CA LEU A 182 4.84 7.29 1.54
C LEU A 182 4.42 8.33 2.59
N TYR A 183 3.62 7.88 3.55
CA TYR A 183 3.10 8.73 4.62
C TYR A 183 3.48 8.15 5.97
N LEU A 184 4.21 8.94 6.75
CA LEU A 184 4.78 8.52 8.02
C LEU A 184 4.11 9.29 9.16
N ASP A 185 3.67 8.59 10.20
CA ASP A 185 3.34 9.25 11.46
C ASP A 185 4.56 10.05 11.95
N GLU A 186 4.38 11.28 12.41
CA GLU A 186 5.48 12.12 12.93
C GLU A 186 6.21 11.46 14.13
N SER A 187 5.56 10.51 14.81
CA SER A 187 6.19 9.73 15.87
C SER A 187 7.02 8.54 15.38
N PHE A 188 6.82 8.11 14.12
CA PHE A 188 7.55 7.01 13.52
C PHE A 188 8.99 7.42 13.18
N ALA A 189 9.94 6.53 13.47
CA ALA A 189 11.36 6.74 13.15
C ALA A 189 11.97 5.44 12.60
N SER A 190 12.63 5.53 11.46
CA SER A 190 13.40 4.42 10.88
C SER A 190 14.44 4.97 9.93
N ALA A 191 15.72 4.79 10.27
CA ALA A 191 16.82 5.30 9.45
C ALA A 191 16.75 4.87 7.97
N THR A 192 16.20 3.68 7.69
CA THR A 192 16.02 3.23 6.30
C THR A 192 14.89 3.97 5.59
N VAL A 193 13.77 4.22 6.28
CA VAL A 193 12.62 4.92 5.68
C VAL A 193 12.91 6.42 5.55
N ASP A 194 13.60 7.01 6.53
CA ASP A 194 14.02 8.41 6.54
C ASP A 194 14.95 8.77 5.36
N GLU A 195 15.66 7.78 4.79
CA GLU A 195 16.53 7.96 3.62
C GLU A 195 15.81 7.84 2.27
N LEU A 196 14.57 7.31 2.24
CA LEU A 196 13.82 7.13 0.99
C LEU A 196 13.62 8.43 0.19
N PRO A 197 13.33 9.60 0.80
CA PRO A 197 13.20 10.87 0.08
C PRO A 197 14.47 11.31 -0.64
N TYR A 198 15.64 10.81 -0.23
CA TYR A 198 16.92 11.11 -0.86
C TYR A 198 17.28 10.07 -1.93
N GLY A 199 16.84 8.83 -1.76
CA GLY A 199 17.17 7.71 -2.63
C GLY A 199 16.19 7.44 -3.78
N TYR A 200 14.93 7.88 -3.66
CA TYR A 200 13.85 7.53 -4.59
C TYR A 200 13.08 8.77 -5.07
N ASP A 201 12.54 8.69 -6.29
CA ASP A 201 11.68 9.72 -6.88
C ASP A 201 10.21 9.36 -6.63
N VAL A 202 9.71 9.59 -5.41
CA VAL A 202 8.32 9.30 -5.01
C VAL A 202 7.77 10.40 -4.10
N GLN A 203 6.45 10.45 -3.92
CA GLN A 203 5.83 11.36 -2.96
C GLN A 203 6.14 10.90 -1.53
N TYR A 204 6.51 11.85 -0.67
CA TYR A 204 6.77 11.60 0.74
C TYR A 204 6.16 12.72 1.59
N ASP A 205 5.46 12.36 2.65
CA ASP A 205 4.95 13.31 3.63
C ASP A 205 4.88 12.67 5.02
N SER A 206 4.81 13.49 6.07
CA SER A 206 4.48 13.03 7.42
C SER A 206 3.01 13.30 7.74
N PHE A 207 2.48 12.77 8.83
CA PHE A 207 1.17 13.19 9.35
C PHE A 207 1.14 13.07 10.87
N ARG A 208 0.33 13.92 11.50
CA ARG A 208 0.18 13.89 12.97
C ARG A 208 -1.15 13.31 13.44
N THR A 209 -2.17 13.40 12.58
CA THR A 209 -3.53 12.96 12.90
C THR A 209 -4.14 12.30 11.68
N LYS A 210 -5.14 11.43 11.87
CA LYS A 210 -5.85 10.81 10.75
C LYS A 210 -6.50 11.83 9.80
N ARG A 211 -6.99 12.95 10.33
CA ARG A 211 -7.56 14.04 9.51
C ARG A 211 -6.50 14.69 8.62
N ASP A 212 -5.33 14.98 9.18
CA ASP A 212 -4.18 15.53 8.45
C ASP A 212 -3.73 14.58 7.34
N LEU A 213 -3.64 13.28 7.63
CA LEU A 213 -3.38 12.25 6.62
C LEU A 213 -4.39 12.29 5.47
N HIS A 214 -5.70 12.32 5.77
CA HIS A 214 -6.74 12.44 4.73
C HIS A 214 -6.57 13.70 3.87
N ASP A 215 -6.29 14.85 4.48
CA ASP A 215 -6.10 16.10 3.75
C ASP A 215 -4.90 16.03 2.80
N LYS A 216 -3.79 15.41 3.24
CA LYS A 216 -2.58 15.25 2.43
C LYS A 216 -2.73 14.20 1.33
N VAL A 217 -3.40 13.08 1.61
CA VAL A 217 -3.71 12.05 0.61
C VAL A 217 -4.63 12.64 -0.46
N ARG A 218 -5.67 13.39 -0.09
CA ARG A 218 -6.54 14.09 -1.06
C ARG A 218 -5.73 14.96 -2.02
N ASN A 219 -4.88 15.84 -1.47
CA ASN A 219 -4.10 16.77 -2.28
C ASN A 219 -3.16 16.04 -3.26
N TRP A 220 -2.64 14.89 -2.85
CA TRP A 220 -1.80 14.05 -3.70
C TRP A 220 -2.61 13.35 -4.80
N LEU A 221 -3.75 12.74 -4.48
CA LEU A 221 -4.65 12.13 -5.47
C LEU A 221 -5.13 13.17 -6.51
N ASP A 222 -5.50 14.37 -6.05
CA ASP A 222 -5.87 15.50 -6.92
C ASP A 222 -4.70 15.96 -7.82
N SER A 223 -3.45 15.78 -7.38
CA SER A 223 -2.28 16.03 -8.23
C SER A 223 -2.13 14.99 -9.32
N ILE A 224 -2.28 13.70 -9.00
CA ILE A 224 -2.21 12.60 -9.96
C ILE A 224 -3.31 12.74 -11.03
N ASP A 225 -4.56 13.03 -10.63
CA ASP A 225 -5.67 13.20 -11.57
C ASP A 225 -5.42 14.37 -12.53
N ARG A 226 -4.91 15.50 -12.04
CA ARG A 226 -4.53 16.63 -12.90
C ARG A 226 -3.40 16.27 -13.86
N GLU A 227 -2.33 15.64 -13.38
CA GLU A 227 -1.20 15.22 -14.22
C GLU A 227 -1.62 14.20 -15.29
N THR A 228 -2.52 13.27 -14.95
CA THR A 228 -3.05 12.28 -15.90
C THR A 228 -3.90 12.93 -16.99
N ARG A 229 -4.56 14.06 -16.72
CA ARG A 229 -5.32 14.81 -17.72
C ARG A 229 -4.42 15.65 -18.62
N ASP A 230 -3.36 16.21 -18.06
CA ASP A 230 -2.47 17.15 -18.75
C ASP A 230 -1.31 16.44 -19.49
N THR A 231 -0.98 15.20 -19.11
CA THR A 231 0.13 14.41 -19.65
C THR A 231 -0.25 12.92 -19.75
N GLU A 232 0.49 12.14 -20.57
CA GLU A 232 0.44 10.68 -20.51
C GLU A 232 1.22 10.21 -19.27
N LEU A 233 0.57 10.20 -18.11
CA LEU A 233 1.10 9.60 -16.87
C LEU A 233 0.59 8.15 -16.77
N PRO A 234 1.29 7.14 -17.31
CA PRO A 234 0.77 5.77 -17.33
C PRO A 234 0.66 5.18 -15.92
N VAL A 235 -0.23 4.20 -15.75
CA VAL A 235 -0.33 3.42 -14.50
C VAL A 235 0.85 2.47 -14.37
N PHE A 236 1.24 1.81 -15.46
CA PHE A 236 2.36 0.88 -15.54
C PHE A 236 2.91 0.83 -16.97
N ILE A 237 4.22 0.63 -17.10
CA ILE A 237 4.96 0.55 -18.36
C ILE A 237 5.57 -0.85 -18.49
N THR A 238 5.19 -1.57 -19.53
CA THR A 238 5.68 -2.95 -19.83
C THR A 238 6.92 -2.97 -20.72
N ASP A 239 7.51 -1.80 -21.03
CA ASP A 239 8.64 -1.68 -21.95
C ASP A 239 9.91 -2.35 -21.42
N ASP A 240 10.84 -2.65 -22.33
CA ASP A 240 12.14 -3.21 -21.99
C ASP A 240 12.87 -2.35 -20.95
N THR A 241 13.31 -3.00 -19.86
CA THR A 241 13.96 -2.37 -18.72
C THR A 241 15.23 -1.60 -19.11
N TYR A 242 15.98 -2.10 -20.09
CA TYR A 242 17.16 -1.45 -20.62
C TYR A 242 17.08 -1.47 -22.15
N ALA A 243 16.78 -0.33 -22.76
CA ALA A 243 16.91 -0.21 -24.22
C ALA A 243 18.38 -0.43 -24.62
N PRO A 244 18.68 -1.27 -25.62
CA PRO A 244 20.05 -1.45 -26.09
C PRO A 244 20.65 -0.12 -26.57
N GLU A 245 21.94 0.11 -26.29
CA GLU A 245 22.68 1.37 -26.49
C GLU A 245 22.73 1.92 -27.94
N GLU A 246 22.02 1.33 -28.92
CA GLU A 246 22.18 1.63 -30.35
C GLU A 246 21.24 2.70 -30.93
N GLU A 247 20.38 3.35 -30.13
CA GLU A 247 19.53 4.46 -30.61
C GLU A 247 19.63 5.72 -29.73
N ARG A 248 20.84 6.28 -29.59
CA ARG A 248 21.06 7.67 -29.14
C ARG A 248 21.81 8.50 -30.18
#